data_AF-A0A1E5C1B7-F1
#
_entry.id   AF-A0A1E5C1B7-F1
#
_cell.length_a   1.000
_cell.length_b   1.000
_cell.length_c   1.000
_cell.angle_alpha   90.00
_cell.angle_beta   90.00
_cell.angle_gamma   90.00
#
_symmetry.space_group_name_H-M   'P 1'
#
loop_
_entity.id
_entity.type
_entity.pdbx_description
1 polymer ?
#
loop_
_entity_poly.entity_id
_entity_poly.type
_entity_poly.pdbx_seq_one_letter_code
_entity_poly.pdbx_strand_id
1 'polypeptide(L)'
;MKTYQFMQKETVVIHLESGTQTFESEQSQLLTQGFELAGEPIEAESVEAAYDLHSQKYGDSSNEYPLLGTLSEVPQALALRAILGG
;
A
#
# COMPACT_ATOMS: atom_id res chain seq x y z
N MET A 1 -9.09 15.55 -1.96
CA MET A 1 -9.21 14.09 -2.06
C MET A 1 -8.00 13.57 -2.80
N LYS A 2 -7.48 12.43 -2.37
CA LYS A 2 -6.30 11.78 -2.93
C LYS A 2 -6.73 10.40 -3.41
N THR A 3 -6.08 9.91 -4.45
CA THR A 3 -6.34 8.56 -4.98
C THR A 3 -5.24 7.64 -4.50
N TYR A 4 -5.61 6.51 -3.92
CA TYR A 4 -4.67 5.51 -3.40
C TYR A 4 -4.83 4.21 -4.16
N GLN A 5 -3.75 3.73 -4.77
CA GLN A 5 -3.67 2.40 -5.35
C GLN A 5 -3.13 1.43 -4.32
N PHE A 6 -3.88 0.38 -4.02
CA PHE A 6 -3.41 -0.68 -3.13
C PHE A 6 -2.72 -1.78 -3.92
N MET A 7 -1.66 -2.33 -3.33
CA MET A 7 -0.90 -3.46 -3.85
C MET A 7 -0.72 -4.51 -2.76
N GLN A 8 -0.82 -5.78 -3.11
CA GLN A 8 -0.73 -6.89 -2.17
C GLN A 8 0.33 -7.90 -2.61
N LYS A 9 1.02 -8.47 -1.63
CA LYS A 9 1.83 -9.67 -1.79
C LYS A 9 1.62 -10.55 -0.56
N GLU A 10 1.09 -11.75 -0.77
CA GLU A 10 0.77 -12.69 0.31
C GLU A 10 -0.13 -12.03 1.38
N THR A 11 0.39 -11.76 2.58
CA THR A 11 -0.33 -11.13 3.70
C THR A 11 -0.07 -9.63 3.83
N VAL A 12 0.82 -9.07 3.01
CA VAL A 12 1.23 -7.66 3.09
C VAL A 12 0.47 -6.83 2.06
N VAL A 13 -0.16 -5.74 2.52
CA VAL A 13 -0.83 -4.77 1.66
C VAL A 13 -0.24 -3.37 1.86
N ILE A 14 0.07 -2.71 0.76
CA ILE A 14 0.70 -1.39 0.71
C ILE A 14 -0.19 -0.47 -0.12
N HIS A 15 -0.19 0.81 0.20
CA HIS A 15 -0.87 1.85 -0.58
C HIS A 15 0.16 2.73 -1.29
N LEU A 16 -0.20 3.18 -2.49
CA LEU A 16 0.54 4.18 -3.25
C LEU A 16 -0.39 5.36 -3.52
N GLU A 17 0.05 6.59 -3.26
CA GLU A 17 -0.71 7.79 -3.61
C GLU A 17 -0.50 8.12 -5.10
N SER A 18 -1.55 7.98 -5.89
CA SER A 18 -1.56 8.33 -7.30
C SER A 18 -1.46 9.85 -7.47
N GLY A 19 -0.66 10.29 -8.46
CA GLY A 19 -0.44 11.71 -8.74
C GLY A 19 0.78 12.31 -8.05
N THR A 20 1.51 11.53 -7.25
CA THR A 20 2.84 11.91 -6.75
C THR A 20 3.90 11.66 -7.82
N GLN A 21 5.00 12.44 -7.80
CA GLN A 21 6.10 12.28 -8.76
C GLN A 21 6.83 10.93 -8.58
N THR A 22 6.70 10.29 -7.42
CA THR A 22 7.31 9.01 -7.09
C THR A 22 6.43 7.82 -7.43
N PHE A 23 5.14 8.02 -7.73
CA PHE A 23 4.16 6.95 -7.95
C PHE A 23 4.63 5.87 -8.93
N GLU A 24 5.06 6.26 -10.13
CA GLU A 24 5.50 5.30 -11.15
C GLU A 24 6.75 4.51 -10.71
N SER A 25 7.66 5.18 -10.00
CA SER A 25 8.89 4.56 -9.51
C SER A 25 8.62 3.59 -8.36
N GLU A 26 7.75 3.95 -7.42
CA GLU A 26 7.35 3.10 -6.30
C GLU A 26 6.53 1.90 -6.78
N GLN A 27 5.59 2.12 -7.70
CA GLN A 27 4.81 1.06 -8.33
C GLN A 27 5.71 0.06 -9.06
N SER A 28 6.63 0.54 -9.89
CA SER A 28 7.58 -0.34 -10.61
C SER A 28 8.45 -1.15 -9.67
N GLN A 29 8.93 -0.55 -8.56
CA GLN A 29 9.71 -1.24 -7.55
C GLN A 29 8.89 -2.33 -6.82
N LEU A 30 7.63 -2.06 -6.49
CA LEU A 30 6.74 -3.02 -5.85
C LEU A 30 6.38 -4.17 -6.78
N LEU A 31 6.06 -3.89 -8.05
CA LEU A 31 5.85 -4.92 -9.08
C LEU A 31 7.08 -5.82 -9.23
N THR A 32 8.30 -5.24 -9.24
CA THR A 32 9.56 -5.99 -9.31
C THR A 32 9.78 -6.86 -8.07
N GLN A 33 9.30 -6.42 -6.90
CA GLN A 33 9.33 -7.19 -5.65
C GLN A 33 8.25 -8.29 -5.58
N GLY A 34 7.39 -8.40 -6.60
CA GLY A 34 6.33 -9.39 -6.69
C GLY A 34 5.03 -8.97 -5.99
N PHE A 35 4.80 -7.67 -5.79
CA PHE A 35 3.48 -7.17 -5.41
C PHE A 35 2.57 -7.11 -6.63
N GLU A 36 1.30 -7.42 -6.41
CA GLU A 36 0.25 -7.36 -7.41
C GLU A 36 -0.76 -6.27 -7.04
N LEU A 37 -1.52 -5.78 -8.01
CA LEU A 37 -2.56 -4.79 -7.75
C LEU A 37 -3.68 -5.40 -6.91
N ALA A 38 -3.97 -4.79 -5.77
CA ALA A 38 -5.01 -5.22 -4.84
C ALA A 38 -6.28 -4.41 -5.10
N GLY A 39 -6.97 -4.70 -6.20
CA GLY A 39 -8.20 -4.00 -6.58
C GLY A 39 -7.99 -2.64 -7.24
N GLU A 40 -9.07 -1.88 -7.32
CA GLU A 40 -9.10 -0.58 -8.01
C GLU A 40 -8.54 0.55 -7.11
N PRO A 41 -8.06 1.66 -7.72
CA PRO A 41 -7.69 2.85 -6.96
C PRO A 41 -8.89 3.39 -6.18
N ILE A 42 -8.64 3.82 -4.94
CA ILE A 42 -9.66 4.36 -4.04
C ILE A 42 -9.39 5.84 -3.81
N GLU A 43 -10.40 6.67 -4.05
CA GLU A 43 -10.38 8.07 -3.67
C GLU A 43 -10.83 8.24 -2.22
N ALA A 44 -9.99 8.88 -1.42
CA ALA A 44 -10.29 9.17 -0.02
C ALA A 44 -9.65 10.48 0.45
N GLU A 45 -10.10 10.98 1.59
CA GLU A 45 -9.55 12.18 2.21
C GLU A 45 -8.26 11.90 2.99
N SER A 46 -8.13 10.69 3.54
CA SER A 46 -6.96 10.21 4.27
C SER A 46 -6.61 8.77 3.88
N VAL A 47 -5.37 8.37 4.18
CA VAL A 47 -4.91 6.98 3.99
C VAL A 47 -5.77 6.02 4.81
N GLU A 48 -6.11 6.36 6.06
CA GLU A 48 -6.99 5.56 6.94
C GLU A 48 -8.35 5.31 6.29
N ALA A 49 -9.00 6.35 5.76
CA ALA A 49 -10.28 6.22 5.07
C ALA A 49 -10.16 5.37 3.79
N ALA A 50 -9.03 5.46 3.08
CA ALA A 50 -8.76 4.61 1.92
C ALA A 50 -8.64 3.14 2.31
N TYR A 51 -7.97 2.84 3.43
CA TYR A 51 -7.85 1.48 3.97
C TYR A 51 -9.20 0.92 4.42
N ASP A 52 -10.02 1.69 5.13
CA ASP A 52 -11.38 1.28 5.51
C ASP A 52 -12.22 0.92 4.29
N LEU A 53 -12.18 1.76 3.24
CA LEU A 53 -12.88 1.50 1.99
C LEU A 53 -12.31 0.28 1.25
N HIS A 54 -10.99 0.12 1.23
CA HIS A 54 -10.32 -1.03 0.62
C HIS A 54 -10.70 -2.32 1.32
N SER A 55 -10.64 -2.34 2.65
CA SER A 55 -11.02 -3.48 3.46
C SER A 55 -12.50 -3.82 3.33
N GLN A 56 -13.39 -2.82 3.22
CA GLN A 56 -14.81 -3.09 3.00
C GLN A 56 -15.10 -3.66 1.60
N LYS A 57 -14.33 -3.24 0.58
CA LYS A 57 -14.57 -3.62 -0.82
C LYS A 57 -13.84 -4.89 -1.25
N TYR A 58 -12.66 -5.15 -0.67
CA TYR A 58 -11.74 -6.21 -1.08
C TYR A 58 -11.21 -7.06 0.09
N GLY A 59 -11.45 -6.66 1.34
CA GLY A 59 -10.97 -7.36 2.52
C GLY A 59 -11.75 -8.64 2.80
N ASP A 60 -11.15 -9.79 2.47
CA ASP A 60 -11.50 -11.08 3.05
C ASP A 60 -10.95 -11.16 4.48
N SER A 61 -11.71 -11.73 5.40
CA SER A 61 -11.72 -11.48 6.85
C SER A 61 -10.49 -11.93 7.69
N SER A 62 -9.23 -11.76 7.26
CA SER A 62 -8.09 -12.25 8.08
C SER A 62 -6.71 -11.58 7.91
N ASN A 63 -6.50 -10.57 7.05
CA ASN A 63 -5.19 -9.91 7.00
C ASN A 63 -5.16 -8.68 7.94
N GLU A 64 -4.47 -8.82 9.06
CA GLU A 64 -4.04 -7.67 9.87
C GLU A 64 -3.14 -6.79 9.00
N TYR A 65 -3.64 -5.62 8.62
CA TYR A 65 -2.87 -4.62 7.89
C TYR A 65 -1.85 -4.01 8.85
N PRO A 66 -0.53 -4.20 8.64
CA PRO A 66 0.44 -3.42 9.38
C PRO A 66 0.30 -1.97 8.92
N LEU A 67 -0.44 -1.17 9.69
CA LEU A 67 -0.45 0.28 9.55
C LEU A 67 0.97 0.76 9.84
N LEU A 68 1.79 0.91 8.80
CA LEU A 68 3.14 1.49 8.84
C LEU A 68 3.08 3.02 9.12
N GLY A 69 2.13 3.48 9.93
CA GLY A 69 1.98 4.86 10.36
C GLY A 69 3.02 5.30 11.41
N THR A 70 3.88 4.40 11.89
CA THR A 70 4.91 4.72 12.89
C THR A 70 6.31 4.93 12.29
N LEU A 71 6.51 4.71 10.99
CA LEU A 71 7.78 4.97 10.31
C LEU A 71 7.70 6.29 9.51
N SER A 72 7.46 7.39 10.22
CA SER A 72 7.16 8.71 9.64
C SER A 72 8.27 9.35 8.78
N GLU A 73 9.41 8.68 8.56
CA GLU A 73 10.56 9.24 7.84
C GLU A 73 11.24 8.26 6.88
N VAL A 74 10.70 7.05 6.69
CA VAL A 74 11.35 6.01 5.88
C VAL A 74 10.50 5.74 4.64
N PRO A 75 11.06 5.84 3.41
CA PRO A 75 10.37 5.44 2.19
C PRO A 75 9.81 4.03 2.37
N GLN A 76 8.53 3.81 2.02
CA GLN A 76 7.85 2.53 2.25
C GLN A 76 8.61 1.35 1.62
N ALA A 77 9.29 1.59 0.49
CA ALA A 77 10.19 0.64 -0.16
C ALA A 77 11.36 0.16 0.73
N LEU A 78 11.86 1.02 1.62
CA LEU A 78 12.96 0.70 2.54
C LEU A 78 12.46 -0.07 3.78
N ALA A 79 11.27 0.28 4.30
CA ALA A 79 10.63 -0.46 5.39
C ALA A 79 10.32 -1.92 4.99
N LEU A 80 9.92 -2.13 3.73
CA LEU A 80 9.65 -3.45 3.18
C LEU A 80 10.89 -4.35 3.14
N ARG A 81 12.05 -3.79 2.78
CA ARG A 81 13.32 -4.53 2.80
C ARG A 81 13.71 -5.00 4.20
N ALA A 82 13.38 -4.24 5.23
CA ALA A 82 13.67 -4.64 6.61
C ALA A 82 12.79 -5.80 7.09
N ILE A 83 11.56 -5.91 6.57
CA ILE A 83 10.62 -6.98 6.95
C ILE A 83 10.87 -8.26 6.13
N LEU A 84 11.16 -8.14 4.83
CA LEU A 84 11.35 -9.27 3.92
C LEU A 84 12.80 -9.81 3.86
N GLY A 85 13.75 -9.11 4.50
CA GLY A 85 15.20 -9.38 4.39
C GLY A 85 15.90 -9.80 5.67
N GLY A 86 15.17 -10.35 6.65
CA GLY A 86 15.73 -10.95 7.87
C GLY A 86 15.74 -12.47 7.83
#